data_AF-A0AA37XGT3-F1
#
_entry.id   AF-A0AA37XGT3-F1
#
_cell.length_a   1.000
_cell.length_b   1.000
_cell.length_c   1.000
_cell.angle_alpha   90.00
_cell.angle_beta   90.00
_cell.angle_gamma   90.00
#
_symmetry.space_group_name_H-M   'P 1'
#
loop_
_entity.id
_entity.type
_entity.pdbx_description
1 polymer ?
#
loop_
_entity_poly.entity_id
_entity_poly.type
_entity_poly.pdbx_seq_one_letter_code
_entity_poly.pdbx_strand_id
1 'polypeptide(L)' 'MYAAIWRILPGPGWLRAILALILILAVVAALFLWVFPAVAPLLPFDQQTVE' A
#
# COMPACT_ATOMS: atom_id res chain seq x y z
N MET A 1 8.78 -26.33 3.41
CA MET A 1 9.03 -24.95 3.93
C MET A 1 8.10 -23.87 3.36
N TYR A 2 7.45 -24.03 2.21
CA TYR A 2 6.39 -23.09 1.73
C TYR A 2 4.97 -23.39 2.25
N ALA A 3 4.77 -24.56 2.88
CA ALA A 3 3.46 -25.01 3.34
C ALA A 3 2.89 -24.22 4.52
N ALA A 4 3.73 -23.57 5.34
CA ALA A 4 3.28 -22.78 6.49
C ALA A 4 2.58 -21.47 6.04
N ILE A 5 3.12 -20.81 5.01
CA ILE A 5 2.52 -19.62 4.40
C ILE A 5 1.18 -19.99 3.74
N TRP A 6 1.13 -21.17 3.11
CA TRP A 6 -0.10 -21.75 2.53
C TRP A 6 -1.02 -22.43 3.56
N ARG A 7 -0.83 -22.24 4.87
CA ARG A 7 -1.76 -22.73 5.91
C ARG A 7 -2.40 -21.62 6.72
N ILE A 8 -1.80 -20.42 6.73
CA ILE A 8 -2.29 -19.26 7.48
C ILE A 8 -3.42 -18.53 6.75
N LEU A 9 -3.42 -18.54 5.41
CA LEU A 9 -4.49 -17.90 4.65
C LEU A 9 -5.69 -18.87 4.49
N PRO A 10 -6.88 -18.58 5.05
CA PRO A 10 -8.05 -19.41 4.83
C PRO A 10 -8.48 -19.35 3.36
N GLY A 11 -8.76 -20.51 2.78
CA GLY A 11 -9.38 -20.62 1.45
C GLY A 11 -8.46 -21.03 0.29
N PRO A 12 -9.07 -21.27 -0.89
CA PRO A 12 -8.42 -21.79 -2.09
C PRO A 12 -7.34 -20.83 -2.64
N GLY A 13 -6.37 -21.35 -3.40
CA GLY A 13 -5.19 -20.59 -3.85
C GLY A 13 -5.50 -19.26 -4.56
N TRP A 14 -6.63 -19.16 -5.26
CA TRP A 14 -7.08 -17.92 -5.90
C TRP A 14 -7.53 -16.86 -4.88
N LEU A 15 -8.19 -17.26 -3.78
CA LEU A 15 -8.60 -16.34 -2.71
C LEU A 15 -7.39 -15.73 -2.02
N ARG A 16 -6.29 -16.49 -1.93
CA ARG A 16 -5.03 -16.00 -1.38
C ARG A 16 -4.37 -14.95 -2.24
N ALA A 17 -4.39 -15.16 -3.56
CA ALA A 17 -3.91 -14.17 -4.51
C ALA A 17 -4.73 -12.87 -4.44
N ILE A 18 -6.07 -12.99 -4.31
CA ILE A 18 -6.95 -11.83 -4.12
C ILE A 18 -6.65 -11.11 -2.81
N LEU A 19 -6.53 -11.83 -1.69
CA LEU A 19 -6.19 -11.22 -0.39
C LEU A 19 -4.84 -10.51 -0.43
N ALA A 20 -3.82 -11.11 -1.03
CA ALA A 20 -2.52 -10.48 -1.21
C ALA A 20 -2.61 -9.21 -2.08
N LEU A 21 -3.39 -9.25 -3.16
CA LEU A 21 -3.63 -8.09 -4.02
C LEU A 21 -4.36 -6.96 -3.27
N ILE A 22 -5.37 -7.28 -2.48
CA ILE A 22 -6.08 -6.31 -1.63
C ILE A 22 -5.11 -5.67 -0.63
N LEU A 23 -4.22 -6.47 -0.03
CA LEU A 23 -3.26 -5.98 0.96
C LEU A 23 -2.26 -5.01 0.32
N ILE A 24 -1.80 -5.31 -0.90
CA ILE A 24 -0.96 -4.39 -1.69
C ILE A 24 -1.73 -3.10 -2.00
N LEU A 25 -2.97 -3.20 -2.49
CA LEU A 25 -3.81 -2.05 -2.78
C LEU A 25 -4.07 -1.19 -1.53
N ALA A 26 -4.27 -1.82 -0.37
CA ALA A 26 -4.44 -1.12 0.90
C ALA A 26 -3.18 -0.33 1.28
N VAL A 27 -1.98 -0.91 1.09
CA VAL A 27 -0.71 -0.20 1.33
C VAL A 27 -0.54 0.98 0.37
N VAL A 28 -0.81 0.78 -0.93
CA VAL A 28 -0.74 1.87 -1.92
C VAL A 28 -1.75 2.97 -1.58
N ALA A 29 -2.99 2.61 -1.28
CA ALA A 29 -4.02 3.55 -0.85
C ALA A 29 -3.57 4.31 0.40
N ALA A 30 -2.98 3.62 1.39
CA ALA A 30 -2.50 4.26 2.60
C ALA A 30 -1.34 5.25 2.33
N LEU A 31 -0.43 4.89 1.43
CA LEU A 31 0.64 5.78 1.00
C LEU A 31 0.08 7.03 0.32
N PHE A 32 -0.92 6.91 -0.54
CA PHE A 32 -1.51 8.06 -1.24
C PHE A 32 -2.44 8.90 -0.36
N LEU A 33 -3.26 8.28 0.49
CA LEU A 33 -4.27 8.96 1.30
C LEU A 33 -3.70 9.57 2.59
N TRP A 34 -2.64 8.98 3.15
CA TRP A 34 -2.06 9.45 4.42
C TRP A 34 -0.60 9.89 4.30
N VAL A 35 0.25 9.13 3.61
CA VAL A 35 1.69 9.48 3.54
C VAL A 35 1.93 10.65 2.60
N PHE A 36 1.31 10.67 1.42
CA PHE A 36 1.43 11.78 0.49
C PHE A 36 1.00 13.12 1.08
N PRO A 37 -0.18 13.30 1.72
CA PRO A 37 -0.53 14.58 2.34
C PRO A 37 0.36 14.96 3.52
N ALA A 38 0.94 14.00 4.24
CA ALA A 38 1.90 14.28 5.30
C ALA A 38 3.28 14.70 4.76
N VAL A 39 3.70 14.17 3.61
CA VAL A 39 4.99 14.44 2.97
C VAL A 39 4.93 15.64 2.01
N ALA A 40 3.78 15.88 1.38
CA ALA A 40 3.54 17.00 0.48
C ALA A 40 4.05 18.36 1.01
N PRO A 41 3.76 18.77 2.27
CA PRO A 41 4.26 20.05 2.81
C PRO A 41 5.77 20.08 3.08
N LEU A 42 6.43 18.91 3.10
CA LEU A 42 7.89 18.80 3.25
C LEU A 42 8.61 18.80 1.90
N LEU A 43 7.87 18.68 0.79
CA LEU A 43 8.47 18.70 -0.53
C LEU A 43 8.84 20.15 -0.91
N PRO A 44 10.05 20.39 -1.43
CA PRO A 44 10.54 21.73 -1.76
C PRO A 44 9.82 22.40 -2.95
N PHE A 45 8.71 21.83 -3.43
CA PHE A 45 7.85 22.37 -4.49
C PHE A 45 6.85 23.42 -3.99
N ASP A 46 6.61 23.50 -2.67
CA ASP A 46 5.68 24.50 -2.08
C ASP A 46 6.33 25.89 -1.89
N GLN A 47 7.64 26.04 -2.12
CA GLN A 47 8.38 27.27 -1.82
C GLN A 47 8.77 28.15 -3.04
N GLN A 48 8.41 27.78 -4.28
CA GLN A 48 8.65 28.59 -5.49
C GLN A 48 7.52 28.29 -6.50
N THR A 49 6.71 29.22 -7.02
CA THR A 49 7.03 30.58 -7.47
C THR A 49 5.72 31.38 -7.55
N VAL A 50 5.56 32.39 -6.68
CA VAL A 50 4.70 33.54 -6.97
C VAL A 50 5.65 34.62 -7.47
N GLU A 51 5.72 34.77 -8.80
CA GLU A 51 6.15 35.99 -9.50
C GLU A 51 5.22 36.20 -10.70
#